data_AF-A0A0Q9ZL60-F1
#
_entry.id   AF-A0A0Q9ZL60-F1
#
_cell.length_a   1.000
_cell.length_b   1.000
_cell.length_c   1.000
_cell.angle_alpha   90.00
_cell.angle_beta   90.00
_cell.angle_gamma   90.00
#
_symmetry.space_group_name_H-M   'P 1'
#
loop_
_entity.id
_entity.type
_entity.pdbx_description
1 polymer ?
#
loop_
_entity_poly.entity_id
_entity_poly.type
_entity_poly.pdbx_seq_one_letter_code
_entity_poly.pdbx_strand_id
1 'polypeptide(L)'
;MSIIIQTGHRSSNSKLLMQKLYNRGLSEPLHSYTHQLTSQQIADTIFKVISRNSTAVTNNKLIDNVMTDFLLSNLDFENWGWESEKNLMALEYWQETASDVIFILVFDHPSNLLNQISSQAMTVDLLNQIMSDWVSYHQNMLDFLENNQNKALLIEGKCAIDSISKLSEKLKTIANTLQLKSSWQVSNQIEDNSKHSLDHQSNIVKDHVFEEVLSQYPEVIRLFNALLDKAAIKDSNSIYKLKKTNINSLVSLLNHLQESDLAEKYHEQQVDNSFLKETLDEVNKDKKEIEKKYIEIKNILDRRTSEKKIDTNKCTNELEVTNQLLMEQLQLAQEKIEEYYLNLGNTKESIVSNSNKIYPKGAAEALKKELPYILGSTIITHSKSVKGIVKLPASLLHEHKNFKSNKSIPSSIEMYADSVEAEKVKRHLSYKIGKVFVESFDSPINFIILPFKMIKEVKNFKKK
;
A
#
# COMPACT_ATOMS: atom_id res chain seq x y z
N MET A 1 -24.67 41.66 -42.79
CA MET A 1 -24.49 40.46 -41.95
C MET A 1 -23.08 39.98 -42.20
N SER A 2 -22.21 40.01 -41.20
CA SER A 2 -20.80 39.61 -41.39
C SER A 2 -20.58 38.21 -40.83
N ILE A 3 -20.11 37.29 -41.67
CA ILE A 3 -19.87 35.89 -41.30
C ILE A 3 -18.37 35.71 -41.11
N ILE A 4 -17.96 35.24 -39.93
CA ILE A 4 -16.55 34.95 -39.65
C ILE A 4 -16.33 33.44 -39.74
N ILE A 5 -15.54 33.00 -40.72
CA ILE A 5 -15.15 31.60 -40.86
C ILE A 5 -13.70 31.47 -40.43
N GLN A 6 -13.48 30.80 -39.31
CA GLN A 6 -12.16 30.54 -38.79
C GLN A 6 -11.72 29.12 -39.12
N THR A 7 -10.47 28.97 -39.52
CA THR A 7 -9.82 27.67 -39.70
C THR A 7 -8.43 27.69 -39.08
N GLY A 8 -8.02 26.56 -38.52
CA GLY A 8 -6.70 26.35 -37.97
C GLY A 8 -6.43 24.86 -37.84
N HIS A 9 -5.17 24.47 -38.00
CA HIS A 9 -4.76 23.07 -37.80
C HIS A 9 -4.97 22.67 -36.34
N ARG A 10 -5.15 21.38 -36.04
CA ARG A 10 -5.31 20.87 -34.66
C ARG A 10 -4.24 21.34 -33.66
N SER A 11 -3.04 21.67 -34.15
CA SER A 11 -1.91 22.18 -33.34
C SER A 11 -2.02 23.67 -32.99
N SER A 12 -3.00 24.37 -33.54
CA SER A 12 -3.21 25.80 -33.33
C SER A 12 -4.26 26.07 -32.26
N ASN A 13 -4.15 27.22 -31.62
CA ASN A 13 -5.08 27.72 -30.61
C ASN A 13 -6.35 28.33 -31.25
N SER A 14 -6.78 27.82 -32.39
CA SER A 14 -7.92 28.32 -33.15
C SER A 14 -9.21 28.31 -32.30
N LYS A 15 -9.51 27.19 -31.64
CA LYS A 15 -10.68 27.06 -30.75
C LYS A 15 -10.71 28.11 -29.64
N LEU A 16 -9.56 28.33 -29.00
CA LEU A 16 -9.43 29.29 -27.91
C LEU A 16 -9.62 30.73 -28.41
N LEU A 17 -9.11 31.05 -29.61
CA LEU A 17 -9.35 32.34 -30.23
C LEU A 17 -10.85 32.57 -30.51
N MET A 18 -11.55 31.56 -31.03
CA MET A 18 -12.98 31.66 -31.34
C MET A 18 -13.83 31.85 -30.07
N GLN A 19 -13.53 31.13 -28.99
CA GLN A 19 -14.18 31.35 -27.69
C GLN A 19 -14.00 32.80 -27.20
N LYS A 20 -12.79 33.35 -27.36
CA LYS A 20 -12.55 34.76 -27.01
C LYS A 20 -13.32 35.73 -27.91
N LEU A 21 -13.61 35.39 -29.17
CA LEU A 21 -14.45 36.18 -30.07
C LEU A 21 -15.92 36.13 -29.65
N TYR A 22 -16.45 34.97 -29.25
CA TYR A 22 -17.82 34.87 -28.71
C TYR A 22 -18.01 35.74 -27.47
N ASN A 23 -17.04 35.70 -26.55
CA ASN A 23 -17.04 36.57 -25.36
C ASN A 23 -17.02 38.08 -25.69
N ARG A 24 -16.63 38.47 -26.92
CA ARG A 24 -16.59 39.87 -27.39
C ARG A 24 -17.87 40.31 -28.13
N GLY A 25 -18.88 39.44 -28.22
CA GLY A 25 -20.16 39.73 -28.85
C GLY A 25 -20.32 39.17 -30.27
N LEU A 26 -19.43 38.26 -30.71
CA LEU A 26 -19.72 37.41 -31.85
C LEU A 26 -20.77 36.36 -31.43
N SER A 27 -21.81 36.16 -32.22
CA SER A 27 -22.83 35.16 -31.90
C SER A 27 -22.35 33.76 -32.30
N GLU A 28 -22.63 32.77 -31.45
CA GLU A 28 -22.46 31.37 -31.81
C GLU A 28 -23.54 30.97 -32.82
N PRO A 29 -23.20 30.18 -33.86
CA PRO A 29 -24.18 29.76 -34.85
C PRO A 29 -25.23 28.84 -34.22
N LEU A 30 -26.48 29.04 -34.59
CA LEU A 30 -27.54 28.09 -34.35
C LEU A 30 -27.37 26.85 -35.22
N HIS A 31 -27.97 25.76 -34.78
CA HIS A 31 -28.04 24.52 -35.54
C HIS A 31 -28.80 24.75 -36.87
N SER A 32 -28.45 23.97 -37.89
CA SER A 32 -29.08 24.05 -39.20
C SER A 32 -30.61 23.93 -39.11
N TYR A 33 -31.34 24.67 -39.94
CA TYR A 33 -32.78 24.87 -39.78
C TYR A 33 -33.57 23.56 -39.93
N THR A 34 -33.23 22.75 -40.94
CA THR A 34 -33.96 21.52 -41.26
C THR A 34 -33.43 20.27 -40.55
N HIS A 35 -32.11 20.15 -40.42
CA HIS A 35 -31.47 18.92 -39.93
C HIS A 35 -30.84 19.06 -38.53
N GLN A 36 -30.92 20.23 -37.91
CA GLN A 36 -30.34 20.52 -36.60
C GLN A 36 -28.85 20.16 -36.50
N LEU A 37 -28.11 20.28 -37.62
CA LEU A 37 -26.69 19.98 -37.64
C LEU A 37 -25.89 21.08 -36.94
N THR A 38 -24.88 20.69 -36.16
CA THR A 38 -23.93 21.64 -35.56
C THR A 38 -23.00 22.23 -36.63
N SER A 39 -22.41 23.39 -36.35
CA SER A 39 -21.43 24.03 -37.25
C SER A 39 -20.23 23.12 -37.59
N GLN A 40 -19.81 22.27 -36.65
CA GLN A 40 -18.77 21.26 -36.88
C GLN A 40 -19.27 20.11 -37.78
N GLN A 41 -20.49 19.63 -37.55
CA GLN A 41 -21.09 18.60 -38.40
C GLN A 41 -21.31 19.09 -39.83
N ILE A 42 -21.63 20.37 -40.01
CA ILE A 42 -21.76 20.98 -41.34
C ILE A 42 -20.41 20.96 -42.05
N ALA A 43 -19.33 21.41 -41.40
CA ALA A 43 -17.98 21.34 -41.96
C ALA A 43 -17.59 19.88 -42.31
N ASP A 44 -17.95 18.91 -41.46
CA ASP A 44 -17.74 17.49 -41.71
C ASP A 44 -18.52 16.96 -42.91
N THR A 45 -19.79 17.37 -43.08
CA THR A 45 -20.63 16.95 -44.20
C THR A 45 -20.11 17.49 -45.51
N ILE A 46 -19.75 18.78 -45.55
CA ILE A 46 -19.15 19.42 -46.73
C ILE A 46 -17.84 18.71 -47.08
N PHE A 47 -16.98 18.47 -46.09
CA PHE A 47 -15.73 17.75 -46.31
C PHE A 47 -15.94 16.32 -46.86
N LYS A 48 -16.93 15.58 -46.34
CA LYS A 48 -17.27 14.23 -46.83
C LYS A 48 -17.81 14.27 -48.27
N VAL A 49 -18.58 15.28 -48.63
CA VAL A 49 -19.10 15.46 -49.99
C VAL A 49 -17.97 15.80 -50.96
N ILE A 50 -17.06 16.70 -50.58
CA ILE A 50 -15.89 17.08 -51.38
C ILE A 50 -14.96 15.87 -51.58
N SER A 51 -14.72 15.08 -50.53
CA SER A 51 -13.85 13.89 -50.60
C SER A 51 -14.41 12.77 -51.48
N ARG A 52 -15.72 12.77 -51.74
CA ARG A 52 -16.39 11.81 -52.64
C ARG A 52 -16.38 12.40 -54.05
N ASN A 53 -15.29 12.17 -54.79
CA ASN A 53 -15.06 12.59 -56.19
C ASN A 53 -16.12 12.13 -57.23
N SER A 54 -17.27 11.61 -56.82
CA SER A 54 -18.36 11.19 -57.70
C SER A 54 -19.29 12.37 -58.00
N THR A 55 -19.24 12.87 -59.24
CA THR A 55 -20.14 13.86 -59.88
C THR A 55 -20.17 15.26 -59.22
N ALA A 56 -19.34 16.18 -59.75
CA ALA A 56 -19.19 17.56 -59.26
C ALA A 56 -20.51 18.35 -59.17
N VAL A 57 -21.46 18.16 -60.11
CA VAL A 57 -22.67 18.99 -60.18
C VAL A 57 -23.68 18.67 -59.08
N THR A 58 -23.87 17.39 -58.73
CA THR A 58 -24.79 17.00 -57.65
C THR A 58 -24.19 17.30 -56.27
N ASN A 59 -22.86 17.16 -56.14
CA ASN A 59 -22.13 17.54 -54.93
C ASN A 59 -22.24 19.03 -54.64
N ASN A 60 -22.09 19.90 -55.66
CA ASN A 60 -22.23 21.34 -55.49
C ASN A 60 -23.64 21.71 -55.00
N LYS A 61 -24.70 21.15 -55.62
CA LYS A 61 -26.08 21.39 -55.16
C LYS A 61 -26.34 20.91 -53.74
N LEU A 62 -25.72 19.80 -53.32
CA LEU A 62 -25.83 19.33 -51.94
C LEU A 62 -25.13 20.27 -50.96
N ILE A 63 -23.95 20.78 -51.32
CA ILE A 63 -23.22 21.78 -50.55
C ILE A 63 -24.04 23.07 -50.47
N ASP A 64 -24.57 23.56 -51.58
CA ASP A 64 -25.40 24.77 -51.66
C ASP A 64 -26.63 24.65 -50.76
N ASN A 65 -27.30 23.48 -50.75
CA ASN A 65 -28.46 23.24 -49.90
C ASN A 65 -28.08 23.28 -48.41
N VAL A 66 -26.99 22.62 -48.02
CA VAL A 66 -26.51 22.60 -46.63
C VAL A 66 -26.07 23.99 -46.18
N MET A 67 -25.35 24.72 -47.03
CA MET A 67 -24.91 26.10 -46.75
C MET A 67 -26.11 27.03 -46.63
N THR A 68 -27.08 26.95 -47.55
CA THR A 68 -28.28 27.79 -47.52
C THR A 68 -29.12 27.49 -46.29
N ASP A 69 -29.32 26.21 -45.93
CA ASP A 69 -30.04 25.81 -44.70
C ASP A 69 -29.38 26.39 -43.44
N PHE A 70 -28.05 26.42 -43.42
CA PHE A 70 -27.30 26.99 -42.31
C PHE A 70 -27.36 28.51 -42.27
N LEU A 71 -27.28 29.18 -43.43
CA LEU A 71 -27.46 30.62 -43.53
C LEU A 71 -28.87 31.03 -43.06
N LEU A 72 -29.91 30.30 -43.49
CA LEU A 72 -31.30 30.52 -43.08
C LEU A 72 -31.48 30.45 -41.56
N SER A 73 -30.86 29.48 -40.89
CA SER A 73 -30.92 29.36 -39.42
C SER A 73 -30.27 30.51 -38.65
N ASN A 74 -29.38 31.26 -39.30
CA ASN A 74 -28.56 32.30 -38.66
C ASN A 74 -28.87 33.72 -39.18
N LEU A 75 -29.93 33.89 -39.99
CA LEU A 75 -30.29 35.19 -40.60
C LEU A 75 -30.52 36.31 -39.57
N ASP A 76 -30.98 35.96 -38.38
CA ASP A 76 -31.30 36.93 -37.33
C ASP A 76 -30.05 37.52 -36.65
N PHE A 77 -28.87 36.91 -36.82
CA PHE A 77 -27.63 37.42 -36.23
C PHE A 77 -26.90 38.39 -37.17
N GLU A 78 -26.62 39.59 -36.68
CA GLU A 78 -25.85 40.59 -37.43
C GLU A 78 -24.41 40.14 -37.69
N ASN A 79 -23.76 39.56 -36.67
CA ASN A 79 -22.38 39.07 -36.70
C ASN A 79 -22.30 37.70 -36.00
N TRP A 80 -21.88 36.68 -36.74
CA TRP A 80 -21.72 35.31 -36.22
C TRP A 80 -20.58 34.60 -36.96
N GLY A 81 -20.10 33.51 -36.39
CA GLY A 81 -18.98 32.79 -36.98
C GLY A 81 -18.66 31.50 -36.25
N TRP A 82 -17.80 30.67 -36.82
CA TRP A 82 -17.41 29.40 -36.20
C TRP A 82 -15.98 28.98 -36.59
N GLU A 83 -15.46 28.05 -35.81
CA GLU A 83 -14.15 27.44 -36.03
C GLU A 83 -14.29 25.95 -36.36
N SER A 84 -13.55 25.51 -37.37
CA SER A 84 -13.33 24.10 -37.67
C SER A 84 -12.09 23.94 -38.54
N GLU A 85 -11.26 22.94 -38.24
CA GLU A 85 -10.10 22.55 -39.07
C GLU A 85 -10.52 22.23 -40.51
N LYS A 86 -11.69 21.57 -40.67
CA LYS A 86 -12.20 21.16 -41.99
C LYS A 86 -12.81 22.30 -42.79
N ASN A 87 -12.96 23.50 -42.20
CA ASN A 87 -13.40 24.67 -42.95
C ASN A 87 -12.42 25.01 -44.08
N LEU A 88 -11.13 24.64 -43.98
CA LEU A 88 -10.13 24.95 -45.01
C LEU A 88 -10.55 24.49 -46.41
N MET A 89 -11.14 23.29 -46.51
CA MET A 89 -11.58 22.73 -47.81
C MET A 89 -12.90 23.35 -48.30
N ALA A 90 -13.65 24.01 -47.41
CA ALA A 90 -14.93 24.62 -47.73
C ALA A 90 -14.83 26.14 -48.01
N LEU A 91 -13.66 26.76 -47.83
CA LEU A 91 -13.51 28.22 -47.91
C LEU A 91 -13.88 28.78 -49.28
N GLU A 92 -13.50 28.09 -50.37
CA GLU A 92 -13.84 28.49 -51.74
C GLU A 92 -15.35 28.54 -51.96
N TYR A 93 -16.08 27.51 -51.52
CA TYR A 93 -17.54 27.48 -51.60
C TYR A 93 -18.21 28.57 -50.77
N TRP A 94 -17.67 28.88 -49.59
CA TRP A 94 -18.18 29.98 -48.76
C TRP A 94 -17.99 31.35 -49.41
N GLN A 95 -16.88 31.54 -50.14
CA GLN A 95 -16.61 32.75 -50.90
C GLN A 95 -17.59 32.93 -52.07
N GLU A 96 -17.97 31.85 -52.75
CA GLU A 96 -18.94 31.88 -53.83
C GLU A 96 -20.37 32.13 -53.33
N THR A 97 -20.73 31.56 -52.18
CA THR A 97 -22.09 31.59 -51.65
C THR A 97 -22.44 32.92 -50.98
N ALA A 98 -21.49 33.58 -50.32
CA ALA A 98 -21.75 34.81 -49.56
C ALA A 98 -20.69 35.89 -49.77
N SER A 99 -21.13 37.11 -50.08
CA SER A 99 -20.25 38.25 -50.35
C SER A 99 -19.54 38.79 -49.10
N ASP A 100 -20.18 38.69 -47.93
CA ASP A 100 -19.79 39.36 -46.68
C ASP A 100 -19.11 38.40 -45.68
N VAL A 101 -18.39 37.41 -46.19
CA VAL A 101 -17.61 36.44 -45.40
C VAL A 101 -16.18 36.93 -45.18
N ILE A 102 -15.71 36.81 -43.94
CA ILE A 102 -14.35 37.15 -43.52
C ILE A 102 -13.69 35.85 -43.05
N PHE A 103 -12.52 35.56 -43.62
CA PHE A 103 -11.79 34.34 -43.30
C PHE A 103 -10.67 34.65 -42.30
N ILE A 104 -10.64 33.93 -41.18
CA ILE A 104 -9.55 34.01 -40.20
C ILE A 104 -8.76 32.70 -40.26
N LEU A 105 -7.53 32.80 -40.75
CA LEU A 105 -6.60 31.68 -40.85
C LEU A 105 -5.67 31.74 -39.64
N VAL A 106 -5.71 30.73 -38.78
CA VAL A 106 -4.87 30.65 -37.59
C VAL A 106 -3.79 29.61 -37.78
N PHE A 107 -2.54 30.02 -37.58
CA PHE A 107 -1.39 29.12 -37.50
C PHE A 107 -0.64 29.37 -36.20
N ASP A 108 0.11 28.37 -35.75
CA ASP A 108 0.92 28.44 -34.53
C ASP A 108 2.22 27.66 -34.72
N HIS A 109 3.15 27.83 -33.77
CA HIS A 109 4.46 27.18 -33.79
C HIS A 109 4.34 25.65 -33.92
N PRO A 110 5.13 25.00 -34.81
CA PRO A 110 5.08 23.56 -35.01
C PRO A 110 5.45 22.75 -33.76
N SER A 111 6.17 23.30 -32.78
CA SER A 111 6.39 22.64 -31.47
C SER A 111 5.09 22.34 -30.71
N ASN A 112 4.00 23.08 -30.95
CA ASN A 112 2.71 22.75 -30.38
C ASN A 112 2.16 21.41 -30.91
N LEU A 113 2.47 21.06 -32.17
CA LEU A 113 2.12 19.77 -32.75
C LEU A 113 2.81 18.64 -31.98
N LEU A 114 4.10 18.80 -31.69
CA LEU A 114 4.88 17.81 -30.96
C LEU A 114 4.44 17.68 -29.49
N ASN A 115 4.05 18.78 -28.85
CA ASN A 115 3.45 18.76 -27.51
C ASN A 115 2.18 17.89 -27.45
N GLN A 116 1.29 18.00 -28.44
CA GLN A 116 0.06 17.21 -28.50
C GLN A 116 0.30 15.71 -28.73
N ILE A 117 1.41 15.35 -29.40
CA ILE A 117 1.71 13.96 -29.75
C ILE A 117 2.49 13.24 -28.64
N SER A 118 3.13 13.98 -27.73
CA SER A 118 3.95 13.44 -26.63
C SER A 118 3.25 12.45 -25.68
N SER A 119 1.92 12.32 -25.79
CA SER A 119 1.10 11.38 -24.99
C SER A 119 1.02 9.96 -25.57
N GLN A 120 1.54 9.69 -26.78
CA GLN A 120 1.44 8.40 -27.46
C GLN A 120 2.82 7.85 -27.88
N ALA A 121 2.98 6.53 -27.86
CA ALA A 121 4.20 5.87 -28.32
C ALA A 121 4.41 6.13 -29.82
N MET A 122 5.49 6.83 -30.16
CA MET A 122 5.73 7.37 -31.51
C MET A 122 6.66 6.45 -32.32
N THR A 123 6.31 6.23 -33.60
CA THR A 123 7.19 5.63 -34.62
C THR A 123 7.65 6.73 -35.58
N VAL A 124 8.86 6.61 -36.14
CA VAL A 124 9.42 7.56 -37.12
C VAL A 124 8.49 7.75 -38.34
N ASP A 125 7.84 6.68 -38.79
CA ASP A 125 6.90 6.74 -39.93
C ASP A 125 5.66 7.60 -39.64
N LEU A 126 5.13 7.48 -38.41
CA LEU A 126 3.99 8.28 -37.98
C LEU A 126 4.36 9.76 -37.88
N LEU A 127 5.57 10.06 -37.40
CA LEU A 127 6.07 11.43 -37.34
C LEU A 127 6.20 12.04 -38.74
N ASN A 128 6.76 11.30 -39.70
CA ASN A 128 6.86 11.74 -41.09
C ASN A 128 5.48 12.02 -41.70
N GLN A 129 4.51 11.13 -41.47
CA GLN A 129 3.14 11.34 -41.93
C GLN A 129 2.53 12.62 -41.35
N ILE A 130 2.66 12.82 -40.03
CA ILE A 130 2.11 13.99 -39.35
C ILE A 130 2.76 15.29 -39.84
N MET A 131 4.07 15.30 -40.06
CA MET A 131 4.78 16.45 -40.61
C MET A 131 4.35 16.74 -42.06
N SER A 132 4.19 15.70 -42.88
CA SER A 132 3.70 15.82 -44.25
C SER A 132 2.28 16.37 -44.30
N ASP A 133 1.39 15.88 -43.44
CA ASP A 133 0.02 16.36 -43.31
C ASP A 133 0.00 17.83 -42.90
N TRP A 134 0.85 18.21 -41.94
CA TRP A 134 0.99 19.60 -41.49
C TRP A 134 1.44 20.50 -42.63
N VAL A 135 2.44 20.10 -43.41
CA VAL A 135 2.94 20.86 -44.57
C VAL A 135 1.83 21.02 -45.61
N SER A 136 1.15 19.94 -45.98
CA SER A 136 0.07 19.98 -46.98
C SER A 136 -1.08 20.90 -46.54
N TYR A 137 -1.49 20.84 -45.28
CA TYR A 137 -2.55 21.68 -44.74
C TYR A 137 -2.18 23.17 -44.80
N HIS A 138 -0.97 23.52 -44.34
CA HIS A 138 -0.52 24.91 -44.29
C HIS A 138 -0.15 25.47 -45.67
N GLN A 139 0.24 24.61 -46.62
CA GLN A 139 0.42 24.99 -48.03
C GLN A 139 -0.92 25.40 -48.64
N ASN A 140 -1.97 24.59 -48.49
CA ASN A 140 -3.31 24.92 -48.97
C ASN A 140 -3.86 26.21 -48.34
N MET A 141 -3.56 26.44 -47.05
CA MET A 141 -3.91 27.68 -46.36
C MET A 141 -3.19 28.90 -46.97
N LEU A 142 -1.91 28.75 -47.32
CA LEU A 142 -1.12 29.80 -47.97
C LEU A 142 -1.66 30.11 -49.37
N ASP A 143 -1.96 29.08 -50.16
CA ASP A 143 -2.49 29.21 -51.52
C ASP A 143 -3.84 29.93 -51.52
N PHE A 144 -4.74 29.58 -50.57
CA PHE A 144 -6.00 30.29 -50.40
C PHE A 144 -5.80 31.77 -50.00
N LEU A 145 -4.84 32.05 -49.11
CA LEU A 145 -4.53 33.43 -48.70
C LEU A 145 -4.02 34.27 -49.87
N GLU A 146 -3.17 33.70 -50.73
CA GLU A 146 -2.66 34.40 -51.93
C GLU A 146 -3.80 34.78 -52.88
N ASN A 147 -4.78 33.89 -53.04
CA ASN A 147 -5.94 34.13 -53.90
C ASN A 147 -6.93 35.15 -53.29
N ASN A 148 -6.95 35.33 -51.95
CA ASN A 148 -8.01 36.04 -51.23
C ASN A 148 -7.54 37.09 -50.21
N GLN A 149 -6.52 37.87 -50.57
CA GLN A 149 -5.89 38.87 -49.67
C GLN A 149 -6.85 39.92 -49.09
N ASN A 150 -7.95 40.24 -49.76
CA ASN A 150 -8.89 41.27 -49.32
C ASN A 150 -9.91 40.79 -48.28
N LYS A 151 -10.14 39.47 -48.16
CA LYS A 151 -11.15 38.88 -47.25
C LYS A 151 -10.56 37.91 -46.22
N ALA A 152 -9.32 37.46 -46.43
CA ALA A 152 -8.63 36.53 -45.54
C ALA A 152 -7.56 37.22 -44.70
N LEU A 153 -7.53 36.88 -43.41
CA LEU A 153 -6.57 37.39 -42.43
C LEU A 153 -5.80 36.23 -41.83
N LEU A 154 -4.47 36.21 -42.02
CA LEU A 154 -3.58 35.23 -41.42
C LEU A 154 -3.03 35.74 -40.08
N ILE A 155 -3.18 34.93 -39.03
CA ILE A 155 -2.90 35.33 -37.65
C ILE A 155 -2.17 34.21 -36.91
N GLU A 156 -1.17 34.60 -36.13
CA GLU A 156 -0.53 33.70 -35.17
C GLU A 156 -1.40 33.54 -33.92
N GLY A 157 -1.79 32.30 -33.58
CA GLY A 157 -2.76 32.01 -32.51
C GLY A 157 -2.35 32.51 -31.12
N LYS A 158 -1.08 32.32 -30.72
CA LYS A 158 -0.55 32.86 -29.45
C LYS A 158 -0.63 34.38 -29.39
N CYS A 159 -0.17 35.08 -30.43
CA CYS A 159 -0.21 36.54 -30.48
C CYS A 159 -1.65 37.09 -30.54
N ALA A 160 -2.54 36.38 -31.24
CA ALA A 160 -3.95 36.75 -31.34
C ALA A 160 -4.61 36.83 -29.96
N ILE A 161 -4.26 35.92 -29.06
CA ILE A 161 -4.79 35.77 -27.70
C ILE A 161 -4.30 36.89 -26.77
N ASP A 162 -3.06 37.33 -26.94
CA ASP A 162 -2.41 38.33 -26.07
C ASP A 162 -2.64 39.76 -26.57
N SER A 163 -2.71 39.95 -27.88
CA SER A 163 -2.89 41.26 -28.55
C SER A 163 -4.24 41.39 -29.25
N ILE A 164 -5.34 40.99 -28.60
CA ILE A 164 -6.69 41.01 -29.21
C ILE A 164 -7.15 42.42 -29.61
N SER A 165 -6.65 43.47 -28.94
CA SER A 165 -6.96 44.86 -29.30
C SER A 165 -6.48 45.19 -30.73
N LYS A 166 -5.27 44.76 -31.10
CA LYS A 166 -4.71 44.93 -32.46
C LYS A 166 -5.48 44.12 -33.50
N LEU A 167 -5.96 42.94 -33.11
CA LEU A 167 -6.81 42.08 -33.94
C LEU A 167 -8.16 42.74 -34.23
N SER A 168 -8.80 43.33 -33.21
CA SER A 168 -10.07 44.05 -33.39
C SER A 168 -9.93 45.28 -34.30
N GLU A 169 -8.79 45.97 -34.26
CA GLU A 169 -8.51 47.13 -35.10
C GLU A 169 -8.34 46.72 -36.56
N LYS A 170 -7.58 45.65 -36.83
CA LYS A 170 -7.43 45.09 -38.18
C LYS A 170 -8.71 44.48 -38.74
N LEU A 171 -9.51 43.82 -37.91
CA LEU A 171 -10.82 43.29 -38.31
C LEU A 171 -11.79 44.41 -38.67
N LYS A 172 -11.75 45.55 -37.97
CA LYS A 172 -12.54 46.74 -38.33
C LYS A 172 -12.09 47.37 -39.65
N THR A 173 -10.80 47.33 -39.97
CA THR A 173 -10.29 47.81 -41.27
C THR A 173 -10.78 46.95 -42.44
N ILE A 174 -10.90 45.63 -42.23
CA ILE A 174 -11.35 44.68 -43.26
C ILE A 174 -12.88 44.66 -43.36
N ALA A 175 -13.57 44.86 -42.24
CA ALA A 175 -15.03 44.84 -42.18
C ALA A 175 -15.57 46.08 -41.46
N ASN A 176 -15.95 47.06 -42.27
CA ASN A 176 -16.59 48.29 -41.81
C ASN A 176 -17.92 48.05 -41.06
N THR A 177 -18.51 46.84 -41.18
CA THR A 177 -19.78 46.44 -40.57
C THR A 177 -19.66 45.61 -39.29
N LEU A 178 -18.45 45.14 -38.91
CA LEU A 178 -18.27 44.32 -37.71
C LEU A 178 -18.36 45.18 -36.43
N GLN A 179 -19.48 45.07 -35.73
CA GLN A 179 -19.70 45.73 -34.43
C GLN A 179 -19.28 44.82 -33.28
N LEU A 180 -17.98 44.83 -32.94
CA LEU A 180 -17.49 44.20 -31.71
C LEU A 180 -17.63 45.18 -30.54
N LYS A 181 -18.11 44.72 -29.37
CA LYS A 181 -18.26 45.56 -28.17
C LYS A 181 -16.88 46.09 -27.73
N SER A 182 -16.74 47.41 -27.70
CA SER A 182 -15.50 48.13 -27.36
C SER A 182 -15.26 48.30 -25.86
N SER A 183 -16.27 48.04 -25.01
CA SER A 183 -16.18 48.27 -23.57
C SER A 183 -15.46 47.13 -22.85
N TRP A 184 -14.15 47.28 -22.69
CA TRP A 184 -13.33 46.46 -21.80
C TRP A 184 -12.96 47.29 -20.58
N GLN A 185 -13.52 46.95 -19.42
CA GLN A 185 -12.71 46.94 -18.22
C GLN A 185 -11.99 45.61 -18.23
N VAL A 186 -10.69 45.64 -18.53
CA VAL A 186 -9.79 44.54 -18.19
C VAL A 186 -9.85 44.45 -16.66
N SER A 187 -10.74 43.61 -16.12
CA SER A 187 -10.51 43.09 -14.79
C SER A 187 -9.24 42.25 -14.95
N ASN A 188 -8.11 42.88 -14.65
CA ASN A 188 -6.94 42.19 -14.13
C ASN A 188 -7.40 41.52 -12.83
N GLN A 189 -8.19 40.45 -12.93
CA GLN A 189 -8.03 39.37 -12.00
C GLN A 189 -6.64 38.85 -12.29
N ILE A 190 -5.70 39.40 -11.52
CA ILE A 190 -4.46 38.74 -11.16
C ILE A 190 -4.91 37.45 -10.45
N GLU A 191 -5.41 36.49 -11.23
CA GLU A 191 -5.36 35.09 -10.85
C GLU A 191 -3.88 34.75 -10.94
N ASP A 192 -3.20 34.95 -9.81
CA ASP A 192 -1.95 34.30 -9.44
C ASP A 192 -1.04 33.93 -10.63
N ASN A 193 -0.29 34.94 -11.09
CA ASN A 193 0.96 34.79 -11.85
C ASN A 193 2.04 33.96 -11.12
N SER A 194 1.70 33.30 -10.01
CA SER A 194 2.52 32.31 -9.30
C SER A 194 2.34 30.88 -9.82
N LYS A 195 1.36 30.60 -10.70
CA LYS A 195 1.22 29.28 -11.34
C LYS A 195 1.86 29.17 -12.72
N HIS A 196 1.98 30.26 -13.48
CA HIS A 196 2.59 30.22 -14.82
C HIS A 196 4.13 30.15 -14.83
N SER A 197 4.79 30.39 -13.71
CA SER A 197 6.25 30.26 -13.61
C SER A 197 6.74 28.82 -13.40
N LEU A 198 5.86 27.87 -13.08
CA LEU A 198 6.23 26.47 -12.87
C LEU A 198 6.23 25.65 -14.18
N ASP A 199 5.46 26.05 -15.20
CA ASP A 199 5.41 25.32 -16.47
C ASP A 199 6.61 25.59 -17.38
N HIS A 200 7.23 26.77 -17.32
CA HIS A 200 8.41 27.09 -18.13
C HIS A 200 9.67 26.30 -17.76
N GLN A 201 9.73 25.74 -16.55
CA GLN A 201 10.84 24.88 -16.12
C GLN A 201 10.62 23.41 -16.49
N SER A 202 9.38 23.02 -16.79
CA SER A 202 9.00 21.61 -16.97
C SER A 202 9.43 20.97 -18.29
N ASN A 203 10.00 21.73 -19.24
CA ASN A 203 10.14 21.22 -20.60
C ASN A 203 11.40 21.61 -21.37
N ILE A 204 12.49 22.05 -20.73
CA ILE A 204 13.74 22.36 -21.46
C ILE A 204 14.23 21.16 -22.29
N VAL A 205 14.06 19.94 -21.76
CA VAL A 205 14.34 18.69 -22.49
C VAL A 205 13.42 18.53 -23.69
N LYS A 206 12.11 18.70 -23.50
CA LYS A 206 11.13 18.53 -24.59
C LYS A 206 11.28 19.60 -25.66
N ASP A 207 11.50 20.85 -25.27
CA ASP A 207 11.78 21.95 -26.18
C ASP A 207 13.03 21.64 -26.99
N HIS A 208 14.13 21.18 -26.36
CA HIS A 208 15.33 20.83 -27.11
C HIS A 208 15.15 19.64 -28.07
N VAL A 209 14.41 18.61 -27.64
CA VAL A 209 14.06 17.48 -28.51
C VAL A 209 13.18 17.95 -29.67
N PHE A 210 12.24 18.87 -29.44
CA PHE A 210 11.42 19.45 -30.49
C PHE A 210 12.24 20.27 -31.48
N GLU A 211 13.17 21.09 -30.99
CA GLU A 211 14.10 21.84 -31.83
C GLU A 211 14.95 20.89 -32.70
N GLU A 212 15.46 19.80 -32.13
CA GLU A 212 16.24 18.80 -32.88
C GLU A 212 15.38 18.07 -33.91
N VAL A 213 14.16 17.66 -33.54
CA VAL A 213 13.21 17.02 -34.45
C VAL A 213 12.86 17.96 -35.61
N LEU A 214 12.53 19.23 -35.33
CA LEU A 214 12.18 20.21 -36.35
C LEU A 214 13.36 20.53 -37.26
N SER A 215 14.60 20.49 -36.76
CA SER A 215 15.80 20.69 -37.59
C SER A 215 15.93 19.66 -38.71
N GLN A 216 15.37 18.46 -38.55
CA GLN A 216 15.35 17.40 -39.56
C GLN A 216 14.29 17.63 -40.66
N TYR A 217 13.37 18.59 -40.49
CA TYR A 217 12.29 18.90 -41.44
C TYR A 217 12.38 20.35 -41.96
N PRO A 218 13.33 20.65 -42.88
CA PRO A 218 13.52 22.00 -43.40
C PRO A 218 12.29 22.56 -44.14
N GLU A 219 11.44 21.69 -44.70
CA GLU A 219 10.21 22.09 -45.39
C GLU A 219 9.19 22.75 -44.45
N VAL A 220 9.02 22.20 -43.24
CA VAL A 220 8.15 22.75 -42.19
C VAL A 220 8.62 24.15 -41.79
N ILE A 221 9.94 24.30 -41.62
CA ILE A 221 10.57 25.57 -41.26
C ILE A 221 10.36 26.62 -42.35
N ARG A 222 10.56 26.25 -43.62
CA ARG A 222 10.39 27.16 -44.75
C ARG A 222 8.94 27.65 -44.84
N LEU A 223 7.98 26.75 -44.74
CA LEU A 223 6.56 27.08 -44.81
C LEU A 223 6.12 27.92 -43.61
N PHE A 224 6.59 27.60 -42.40
CA PHE A 224 6.29 28.41 -41.22
C PHE A 224 6.84 29.83 -41.35
N ASN A 225 8.07 30.00 -41.84
CA ASN A 225 8.63 31.33 -42.07
C ASN A 225 7.85 32.10 -43.15
N ALA A 226 7.39 31.43 -44.21
CA ALA A 226 6.55 32.06 -45.24
C ALA A 226 5.18 32.50 -44.68
N LEU A 227 4.56 31.69 -43.83
CA LEU A 227 3.33 32.05 -43.12
C LEU A 227 3.56 33.20 -42.15
N LEU A 228 4.66 33.14 -41.37
CA LEU A 228 5.08 34.24 -40.53
C LEU A 228 5.21 35.49 -41.36
N ASP A 229 5.96 35.51 -42.46
CA ASP A 229 6.18 36.71 -43.28
C ASP A 229 4.87 37.36 -43.78
N LYS A 230 3.87 36.55 -44.12
CA LYS A 230 2.55 37.01 -44.57
C LYS A 230 1.54 37.29 -43.45
N ALA A 231 1.82 36.89 -42.21
CA ALA A 231 0.89 37.07 -41.11
C ALA A 231 0.69 38.55 -40.77
N ALA A 232 -0.55 38.94 -40.52
CA ALA A 232 -0.86 40.32 -40.17
C ALA A 232 -0.43 40.65 -38.73
N ILE A 233 -0.41 39.67 -37.83
CA ILE A 233 -0.09 39.85 -36.41
C ILE A 233 0.89 38.74 -36.03
N LYS A 234 2.05 39.12 -35.49
CA LYS A 234 3.18 38.23 -35.17
C LYS A 234 3.78 38.66 -33.84
N ASP A 235 4.03 37.69 -32.97
CA ASP A 235 4.93 37.86 -31.81
C ASP A 235 6.14 36.91 -31.91
N SER A 236 6.03 35.81 -32.66
CA SER A 236 7.16 34.88 -32.83
C SER A 236 8.23 35.39 -33.78
N ASN A 237 9.48 35.22 -33.38
CA ASN A 237 10.63 35.38 -34.27
C ASN A 237 10.72 34.21 -35.25
N SER A 238 11.31 34.44 -36.44
CA SER A 238 11.65 33.37 -37.38
C SER A 238 12.43 32.26 -36.65
N ILE A 239 11.91 31.03 -36.66
CA ILE A 239 12.32 29.98 -35.71
C ILE A 239 13.81 29.61 -35.88
N TYR A 240 14.38 29.76 -37.08
CA TYR A 240 15.74 29.27 -37.36
C TYR A 240 16.54 30.16 -38.31
N LYS A 241 16.98 31.34 -37.84
CA LYS A 241 18.28 31.87 -38.31
C LYS A 241 19.38 31.14 -37.54
N LEU A 242 19.72 29.91 -37.94
CA LEU A 242 20.83 29.06 -37.43
C LEU A 242 21.39 29.48 -36.06
N LYS A 243 20.64 29.30 -34.95
CA LYS A 243 21.26 29.37 -33.63
C LYS A 243 21.90 28.03 -33.36
N LYS A 244 23.25 27.98 -33.46
CA LYS A 244 24.05 26.92 -32.83
C LYS A 244 23.52 26.72 -31.41
N THR A 245 23.22 25.47 -31.06
CA THR A 245 22.90 25.05 -29.70
C THR A 245 23.83 25.73 -28.71
N ASN A 246 23.29 26.59 -27.86
CA ASN A 246 24.09 27.29 -26.87
C ASN A 246 24.54 26.26 -25.83
N ILE A 247 25.85 26.11 -25.60
CA ILE A 247 26.37 25.20 -24.58
C ILE A 247 25.68 25.42 -23.23
N ASN A 248 25.31 26.67 -22.93
CA ASN A 248 24.61 27.02 -21.70
C ASN A 248 23.22 26.38 -21.59
N SER A 249 22.49 26.19 -22.70
CA SER A 249 21.18 25.50 -22.67
C SER A 249 21.34 24.00 -22.47
N LEU A 250 22.41 23.40 -23.01
CA LEU A 250 22.73 21.99 -22.78
C LEU A 250 23.18 21.74 -21.33
N VAL A 251 23.95 22.67 -20.75
CA VAL A 251 24.38 22.60 -19.34
C VAL A 251 23.18 22.72 -18.39
N SER A 252 22.22 23.62 -18.67
CA SER A 252 20.97 23.67 -17.87
C SER A 252 20.16 22.38 -17.99
N LEU A 253 20.14 21.76 -19.17
CA LEU A 253 19.42 20.52 -19.43
C LEU A 253 20.06 19.34 -18.67
N LEU A 254 21.39 19.29 -18.62
CA LEU A 254 22.15 18.29 -17.87
C LEU A 254 21.91 18.44 -16.36
N ASN A 255 21.91 19.67 -15.85
CA ASN A 255 21.60 19.94 -14.44
C ASN A 255 20.16 19.51 -14.07
N HIS A 256 19.18 19.74 -14.94
CA HIS A 256 17.80 19.32 -14.69
C HIS A 256 17.61 17.80 -14.70
N LEU A 257 18.28 17.08 -15.59
CA LEU A 257 18.25 15.61 -15.57
C LEU A 257 18.84 15.07 -14.26
N GLN A 258 19.93 15.68 -13.80
CA GLN A 258 20.54 15.33 -12.52
C GLN A 258 19.62 15.65 -11.32
N GLU A 259 18.89 16.76 -11.36
CA GLU A 259 17.89 17.11 -10.33
C GLU A 259 16.68 16.17 -10.35
N SER A 260 16.23 15.71 -11.52
CA SER A 260 15.15 14.72 -11.66
C SER A 260 15.51 13.39 -11.00
N ASP A 261 16.73 12.90 -11.25
CA ASP A 261 17.24 11.67 -10.62
C ASP A 261 17.35 11.80 -9.09
N LEU A 262 17.62 13.01 -8.60
CA LEU A 262 17.66 13.30 -7.16
C LEU A 262 16.26 13.41 -6.56
N ALA A 263 15.30 13.97 -7.29
CA ALA A 263 13.91 14.10 -6.85
C ALA A 263 13.21 12.73 -6.75
N GLU A 264 13.46 11.82 -7.71
CA GLU A 264 12.94 10.46 -7.66
C GLU A 264 13.48 9.70 -6.45
N LYS A 265 14.78 9.80 -6.17
CA LYS A 265 15.41 9.23 -4.97
C LYS A 265 14.84 9.82 -3.67
N TYR A 266 14.56 11.13 -3.64
CA TYR A 266 13.96 11.77 -2.47
C TYR A 266 12.53 11.29 -2.23
N HIS A 267 11.75 11.08 -3.30
CA HIS A 267 10.39 10.58 -3.21
C HIS A 267 10.35 9.13 -2.70
N GLU A 268 11.22 8.26 -3.25
CA GLU A 268 11.39 6.88 -2.78
C GLU A 268 11.75 6.85 -1.28
N GLN A 269 12.71 7.69 -0.87
CA GLN A 269 13.11 7.80 0.53
C GLN A 269 11.99 8.35 1.43
N GLN A 270 11.12 9.22 0.92
CA GLN A 270 9.97 9.74 1.68
C GLN A 270 8.89 8.67 1.90
N VAL A 271 8.65 7.83 0.88
CA VAL A 271 7.74 6.69 0.96
C VAL A 271 8.25 5.67 1.98
N ASP A 272 9.54 5.32 1.94
CA ASP A 272 10.15 4.40 2.89
C ASP A 272 10.05 4.92 4.34
N ASN A 273 10.33 6.21 4.55
CA ASN A 273 10.19 6.82 5.88
C ASN A 273 8.74 6.81 6.39
N SER A 274 7.76 6.94 5.51
CA SER A 274 6.34 6.87 5.90
C SER A 274 5.96 5.45 6.36
N PHE A 275 6.42 4.43 5.64
CA PHE A 275 6.20 3.02 5.98
C PHE A 275 6.89 2.62 7.29
N LEU A 276 8.13 3.07 7.49
CA LEU A 276 8.88 2.87 8.74
C LEU A 276 8.18 3.51 9.94
N LYS A 277 7.57 4.68 9.76
CA LYS A 277 6.84 5.36 10.82
C LYS A 277 5.55 4.61 11.20
N GLU A 278 4.80 4.13 10.22
CA GLU A 278 3.60 3.31 10.44
C GLU A 278 3.95 2.01 11.18
N THR A 279 5.02 1.33 10.77
CA THR A 279 5.53 0.13 11.44
C THR A 279 5.92 0.42 12.89
N LEU A 280 6.56 1.56 13.16
CA LEU A 280 6.95 1.97 14.51
C LEU A 280 5.73 2.22 15.41
N ASP A 281 4.66 2.79 14.87
CA ASP A 281 3.43 3.04 15.61
C ASP A 281 2.69 1.73 15.96
N GLU A 282 2.68 0.76 15.04
CA GLU A 282 2.14 -0.58 15.28
C GLU A 282 2.92 -1.31 16.40
N VAL A 283 4.25 -1.33 16.30
CA VAL A 283 5.12 -1.93 17.34
C VAL A 283 4.93 -1.26 18.70
N ASN A 284 4.75 0.07 18.73
CA ASN A 284 4.48 0.80 19.97
C ASN A 284 3.11 0.45 20.57
N LYS A 285 2.10 0.17 19.73
CA LYS A 285 0.78 -0.28 20.19
C LYS A 285 0.87 -1.68 20.80
N ASP A 286 1.56 -2.60 20.13
CA ASP A 286 1.79 -3.97 20.61
C ASP A 286 2.56 -3.98 21.93
N LYS A 287 3.60 -3.15 22.04
CA LYS A 287 4.35 -2.97 23.29
C LYS A 287 3.45 -2.54 24.44
N LYS A 288 2.55 -1.57 24.22
CA LYS A 288 1.58 -1.14 25.25
C LYS A 288 0.62 -2.25 25.63
N GLU A 289 0.20 -3.09 24.68
CA GLU A 289 -0.66 -4.23 24.98
C GLU A 289 0.06 -5.30 25.80
N ILE A 290 1.32 -5.60 25.46
CA ILE A 290 2.18 -6.52 26.22
C ILE A 290 2.41 -6.01 27.65
N GLU A 291 2.67 -4.70 27.83
CA GLU A 291 2.84 -4.09 29.15
C GLU A 291 1.57 -4.21 30.02
N LYS A 292 0.38 -4.01 29.43
CA LYS A 292 -0.90 -4.23 30.13
C LYS A 292 -1.06 -5.69 30.57
N LYS A 293 -0.82 -6.64 29.66
CA LYS A 293 -0.89 -8.09 29.96
C LYS A 293 0.11 -8.48 31.05
N TYR A 294 1.30 -7.88 31.04
CA TYR A 294 2.32 -8.12 32.07
C TYR A 294 1.85 -7.66 33.46
N ILE A 295 1.26 -6.46 33.56
CA ILE A 295 0.72 -5.94 34.83
C ILE A 295 -0.42 -6.82 35.34
N GLU A 296 -1.32 -7.26 34.45
CA GLU A 296 -2.42 -8.15 34.81
C GLU A 296 -1.92 -9.50 35.36
N ILE A 297 -0.97 -10.13 34.68
CA ILE A 297 -0.34 -11.38 35.13
C ILE A 297 0.33 -11.21 36.49
N LYS A 298 1.03 -10.08 36.70
CA LYS A 298 1.68 -9.76 37.97
C LYS A 298 0.66 -9.65 39.11
N ASN A 299 -0.43 -8.94 38.91
CA ASN A 299 -1.49 -8.80 39.93
C ASN A 299 -2.15 -10.16 40.27
N ILE A 300 -2.37 -11.02 39.27
CA ILE A 300 -2.90 -12.37 39.49
C ILE A 300 -1.94 -13.22 40.34
N LEU A 301 -0.63 -13.11 40.09
CA LEU A 301 0.42 -13.77 40.87
C LEU A 301 0.43 -13.29 42.33
N ASP A 302 0.34 -11.98 42.56
CA ASP A 302 0.33 -11.39 43.90
C ASP A 302 -0.94 -11.79 44.69
N ARG A 303 -2.10 -11.88 44.02
CA ARG A 303 -3.33 -12.41 44.63
C ARG A 303 -3.18 -13.87 45.02
N ARG A 304 -2.72 -14.74 44.11
CA ARG A 304 -2.54 -16.18 44.38
C ARG A 304 -1.52 -16.45 45.49
N THR A 305 -0.46 -15.65 45.58
CA THR A 305 0.54 -15.80 46.65
C THR A 305 -0.01 -15.37 48.01
N SER A 306 -0.87 -14.35 48.05
CA SER A 306 -1.55 -13.90 49.28
C SER A 306 -2.60 -14.90 49.75
N GLU A 307 -3.41 -15.44 48.85
CA GLU A 307 -4.39 -16.51 49.14
C GLU A 307 -3.69 -17.76 49.69
N LYS A 308 -2.61 -18.20 49.03
CA LYS A 308 -1.84 -19.36 49.48
C LYS A 308 -1.25 -19.15 50.88
N LYS A 309 -0.82 -17.93 51.24
CA LYS A 309 -0.31 -17.62 52.59
C LYS A 309 -1.41 -17.69 53.65
N ILE A 310 -2.62 -17.23 53.34
CA ILE A 310 -3.77 -17.27 54.25
C ILE A 310 -4.19 -18.72 54.49
N ASP A 311 -4.29 -19.52 53.44
CA ASP A 311 -4.66 -20.94 53.55
C ASP A 311 -3.62 -21.76 54.32
N THR A 312 -2.32 -21.49 54.11
CA THR A 312 -1.27 -22.15 54.91
C THR A 312 -1.37 -21.77 56.38
N ASN A 313 -1.61 -20.50 56.70
CA ASN A 313 -1.68 -20.04 58.09
C ASN A 313 -2.91 -20.58 58.83
N LYS A 314 -4.06 -20.71 58.15
CA LYS A 314 -5.24 -21.35 58.74
C LYS A 314 -4.98 -22.82 59.05
N CYS A 315 -4.41 -23.55 58.09
CA CYS A 315 -4.07 -24.97 58.26
C CYS A 315 -3.05 -25.19 59.39
N THR A 316 -2.03 -24.33 59.53
CA THR A 316 -1.08 -24.42 60.65
C THR A 316 -1.73 -24.15 62.00
N ASN A 317 -2.61 -23.15 62.09
CA ASN A 317 -3.28 -22.83 63.35
C ASN A 317 -4.25 -23.95 63.77
N GLU A 318 -5.00 -24.52 62.82
CA GLU A 318 -5.86 -25.70 63.09
C GLU A 318 -5.02 -26.91 63.54
N LEU A 319 -3.86 -27.13 62.92
CA LEU A 319 -2.93 -28.19 63.31
C LEU A 319 -2.35 -27.96 64.72
N GLU A 320 -2.00 -26.71 65.07
CA GLU A 320 -1.51 -26.36 66.41
C GLU A 320 -2.57 -26.59 67.49
N VAL A 321 -3.82 -26.17 67.25
CA VAL A 321 -4.94 -26.37 68.20
C VAL A 321 -5.23 -27.86 68.38
N THR A 322 -5.27 -28.63 67.29
CA THR A 322 -5.48 -30.09 67.37
C THR A 322 -4.34 -30.81 68.08
N ASN A 323 -3.09 -30.39 67.85
CA ASN A 323 -1.94 -30.92 68.60
C ASN A 323 -2.03 -30.59 70.09
N GLN A 324 -2.44 -29.37 70.45
CA GLN A 324 -2.60 -28.97 71.84
C GLN A 324 -3.69 -29.80 72.55
N LEU A 325 -4.84 -29.98 71.89
CA LEU A 325 -5.92 -30.83 72.40
C LEU A 325 -5.47 -32.29 72.57
N LEU A 326 -4.69 -32.82 71.62
CA LEU A 326 -4.16 -34.17 71.70
C LEU A 326 -3.17 -34.31 72.86
N MET A 327 -2.33 -33.31 73.10
CA MET A 327 -1.43 -33.28 74.26
C MET A 327 -2.20 -33.28 75.58
N GLU A 328 -3.28 -32.51 75.66
CA GLU A 328 -4.17 -32.50 76.83
C GLU A 328 -4.83 -33.87 77.04
N GLN A 329 -5.32 -34.52 75.97
CA GLN A 329 -5.86 -35.88 76.05
C GLN A 329 -4.81 -36.90 76.49
N LEU A 330 -3.56 -36.78 76.02
CA LEU A 330 -2.46 -37.64 76.46
C LEU A 330 -2.14 -37.42 77.94
N GLN A 331 -2.17 -36.18 78.42
CA GLN A 331 -1.95 -35.87 79.82
C GLN A 331 -3.06 -36.45 80.70
N LEU A 332 -4.32 -36.32 80.29
CA LEU A 332 -5.45 -36.96 80.99
C LEU A 332 -5.34 -38.48 80.99
N ALA A 333 -4.88 -39.08 79.89
CA ALA A 333 -4.63 -40.52 79.82
C ALA A 333 -3.49 -40.93 80.75
N GLN A 334 -2.41 -40.15 80.81
CA GLN A 334 -1.30 -40.36 81.76
C GLN A 334 -1.78 -40.25 83.20
N GLU A 335 -2.54 -39.21 83.55
CA GLU A 335 -3.10 -39.02 84.89
C GLU A 335 -4.00 -40.18 85.29
N LYS A 336 -4.88 -40.65 84.39
CA LYS A 336 -5.70 -41.86 84.63
C LYS A 336 -4.87 -43.13 84.78
N ILE A 337 -3.79 -43.26 84.02
CA ILE A 337 -2.85 -44.38 84.15
C ILE A 337 -2.12 -44.31 85.49
N GLU A 338 -1.68 -43.13 85.92
CA GLU A 338 -1.05 -42.91 87.22
C GLU A 338 -2.03 -43.20 88.35
N GLU A 339 -3.27 -42.74 88.25
CA GLU A 339 -4.35 -43.10 89.17
C GLU A 339 -4.54 -44.62 89.23
N TYR A 340 -4.59 -45.29 88.07
CA TYR A 340 -4.67 -46.75 87.99
C TYR A 340 -3.45 -47.43 88.64
N TYR A 341 -2.23 -46.92 88.45
CA TYR A 341 -1.01 -47.45 89.08
C TYR A 341 -0.92 -47.14 90.58
N LEU A 342 -1.43 -46.01 91.05
CA LEU A 342 -1.56 -45.68 92.48
C LEU A 342 -2.59 -46.61 93.13
N ASN A 343 -3.70 -46.88 92.46
CA ASN A 343 -4.70 -47.86 92.88
C ASN A 343 -4.13 -49.29 92.88
N LEU A 344 -3.29 -49.65 91.91
CA LEU A 344 -2.50 -50.89 91.92
C LEU A 344 -1.43 -50.90 93.03
N GLY A 345 -0.88 -49.74 93.40
CA GLY A 345 0.08 -49.57 94.48
C GLY A 345 -0.50 -49.88 95.86
N ASN A 346 -1.79 -49.64 96.05
CA ASN A 346 -2.58 -50.04 97.22
C ASN A 346 -3.04 -51.50 97.17
N THR A 347 -2.75 -52.20 96.07
CA THR A 347 -3.11 -53.61 95.84
C THR A 347 -1.91 -54.36 95.25
N LYS A 348 -0.79 -54.38 95.99
CA LYS A 348 0.34 -55.24 95.64
C LYS A 348 0.17 -56.62 96.26
N GLU A 349 -0.36 -57.55 95.47
CA GLU A 349 0.18 -58.90 95.45
C GLU A 349 0.00 -59.52 94.05
N SER A 350 1.14 -59.92 93.47
CA SER A 350 1.26 -60.83 92.31
C SER A 350 1.05 -60.25 90.90
N ILE A 351 2.15 -59.86 90.23
CA ILE A 351 2.76 -60.58 89.08
C ILE A 351 3.69 -59.62 88.31
N VAL A 352 4.99 -59.86 88.43
CA VAL A 352 6.02 -59.44 87.48
C VAL A 352 6.45 -60.70 86.74
N SER A 353 6.25 -60.73 85.41
CA SER A 353 7.11 -61.51 84.52
C SER A 353 6.80 -61.27 83.04
N ASN A 354 7.81 -60.73 82.35
CA ASN A 354 8.29 -61.09 81.01
C ASN A 354 7.32 -61.19 79.82
N SER A 355 7.66 -60.42 78.77
CA SER A 355 7.79 -61.01 77.44
C SER A 355 9.02 -60.43 76.72
N ASN A 356 10.12 -61.19 76.73
CA ASN A 356 11.21 -61.07 75.76
C ASN A 356 10.62 -61.32 74.36
N LYS A 357 10.35 -60.25 73.60
CA LYS A 357 10.06 -60.38 72.16
C LYS A 357 11.37 -60.61 71.43
N ILE A 358 11.56 -61.83 70.94
CA ILE A 358 12.60 -62.13 69.94
C ILE A 358 12.15 -61.46 68.64
N TYR A 359 12.82 -60.37 68.28
CA TYR A 359 12.55 -59.68 67.02
C TYR A 359 13.20 -60.45 65.86
N PRO A 360 12.48 -60.71 64.75
CA PRO A 360 13.07 -61.29 63.56
C PRO A 360 14.19 -60.40 63.00
N LYS A 361 15.21 -61.03 62.41
CA LYS A 361 16.31 -60.36 61.68
C LYS A 361 16.10 -60.56 60.17
N GLY A 362 16.42 -59.54 59.37
CA GLY A 362 16.34 -59.61 57.90
C GLY A 362 15.47 -58.52 57.27
N ALA A 363 15.18 -57.43 57.96
CA ALA A 363 14.43 -56.29 57.46
C ALA A 363 15.08 -55.66 56.21
N ALA A 364 16.42 -55.60 56.17
CA ALA A 364 17.14 -55.07 55.01
C ALA A 364 16.91 -55.93 53.75
N GLU A 365 16.87 -57.25 53.90
CA GLU A 365 16.61 -58.19 52.80
C GLU A 365 15.12 -58.22 52.41
N ALA A 366 14.21 -58.00 53.37
CA ALA A 366 12.79 -57.80 53.09
C ALA A 366 12.56 -56.53 52.26
N LEU A 367 13.26 -55.42 52.58
CA LEU A 367 13.11 -54.15 51.87
C LEU A 367 13.64 -54.21 50.43
N LYS A 368 14.68 -55.00 50.18
CA LYS A 368 15.20 -55.24 48.81
C LYS A 368 14.23 -56.04 47.94
N LYS A 369 13.32 -56.79 48.56
CA LYS A 369 12.25 -57.52 47.87
C LYS A 369 10.99 -56.68 47.68
N GLU A 370 10.95 -55.45 48.18
CA GLU A 370 9.82 -54.55 47.92
C GLU A 370 9.82 -54.05 46.47
N LEU A 371 8.61 -53.83 45.95
CA LEU A 371 8.39 -53.34 44.59
C LEU A 371 9.19 -52.08 44.24
N PRO A 372 9.30 -51.05 45.10
CA PRO A 372 10.12 -49.88 44.80
C PRO A 372 11.60 -50.24 44.61
N TYR A 373 12.17 -51.12 45.44
CA TYR A 373 13.58 -51.48 45.28
C TYR A 373 13.83 -52.26 43.99
N ILE A 374 12.98 -53.24 43.69
CA ILE A 374 13.09 -54.09 42.50
C ILE A 374 13.02 -53.21 41.24
N LEU A 375 11.96 -52.41 41.10
CA LEU A 375 11.77 -51.56 39.93
C LEU A 375 12.91 -50.55 39.75
N GLY A 376 13.34 -49.89 40.83
CA GLY A 376 14.44 -48.94 40.75
C GLY A 376 15.79 -49.59 40.43
N SER A 377 16.05 -50.81 40.93
CA SER A 377 17.25 -51.57 40.57
C SER A 377 17.24 -51.98 39.08
N THR A 378 16.08 -52.36 38.54
CA THR A 378 15.89 -52.67 37.12
C THR A 378 16.13 -51.45 36.25
N ILE A 379 15.65 -50.26 36.66
CA ILE A 379 15.89 -48.99 35.98
C ILE A 379 17.39 -48.67 35.93
N ILE A 380 18.10 -48.74 37.06
CA ILE A 380 19.52 -48.41 37.14
C ILE A 380 20.39 -49.38 36.34
N THR A 381 20.04 -50.67 36.32
CA THR A 381 20.82 -51.67 35.57
C THR A 381 20.65 -51.51 34.07
N HIS A 382 19.43 -51.32 33.59
CA HIS A 382 19.13 -51.17 32.17
C HIS A 382 19.51 -49.77 31.63
N SER A 383 19.59 -48.74 32.48
CA SER A 383 20.02 -47.39 32.07
C SER A 383 21.51 -47.29 31.69
N LYS A 384 22.31 -48.33 31.94
CA LYS A 384 23.75 -48.34 31.63
C LYS A 384 24.07 -48.70 30.18
N SER A 385 23.08 -49.14 29.40
CA SER A 385 23.28 -49.57 28.00
C SER A 385 22.11 -49.17 27.12
N VAL A 386 22.40 -48.74 25.89
CA VAL A 386 21.38 -48.37 24.89
C VAL A 386 20.43 -49.54 24.60
N LYS A 387 20.95 -50.78 24.49
CA LYS A 387 20.13 -52.00 24.34
C LYS A 387 19.28 -52.29 25.59
N GLY A 388 19.75 -51.88 26.77
CA GLY A 388 19.03 -52.01 28.03
C GLY A 388 17.85 -51.04 28.13
N ILE A 389 18.02 -49.80 27.69
CA ILE A 389 16.96 -48.78 27.67
C ILE A 389 15.79 -49.20 26.77
N VAL A 390 16.07 -49.80 25.61
CA VAL A 390 15.01 -50.30 24.70
C VAL A 390 14.22 -51.45 25.34
N LYS A 391 14.87 -52.32 26.12
CA LYS A 391 14.21 -53.45 26.81
C LYS A 391 13.56 -53.08 28.14
N LEU A 392 13.86 -51.89 28.67
CA LEU A 392 13.43 -51.43 29.99
C LEU A 392 11.90 -51.48 30.19
N PRO A 393 11.04 -51.05 29.25
CA PRO A 393 9.58 -51.10 29.46
C PRO A 393 9.07 -52.53 29.66
N ALA A 394 9.57 -53.49 28.88
CA ALA A 394 9.19 -54.89 28.98
C ALA A 394 9.70 -55.54 30.28
N SER A 395 10.95 -55.24 30.67
CA SER A 395 11.54 -55.71 31.93
C SER A 395 10.76 -55.21 33.16
N LEU A 396 10.32 -53.95 33.15
CA LEU A 396 9.54 -53.38 34.26
C LEU A 396 8.14 -54.00 34.38
N LEU A 397 7.48 -54.25 33.25
CA LEU A 397 6.21 -54.95 33.23
C LEU A 397 6.35 -56.41 33.72
N HIS A 398 7.45 -57.08 33.37
CA HIS A 398 7.75 -58.43 33.83
C HIS A 398 7.94 -58.48 35.35
N GLU A 399 8.78 -57.60 35.91
CA GLU A 399 9.03 -57.52 37.36
C GLU A 399 7.77 -57.14 38.14
N HIS A 400 6.99 -56.19 37.64
CA HIS A 400 5.72 -55.81 38.27
C HIS A 400 4.70 -56.97 38.29
N LYS A 401 4.61 -57.74 37.19
CA LYS A 401 3.73 -58.91 37.11
C LYS A 401 4.21 -60.04 38.04
N ASN A 402 5.51 -60.29 38.10
CA ASN A 402 6.10 -61.30 39.00
C ASN A 402 5.88 -60.93 40.47
N PHE A 403 6.03 -59.65 40.83
CA PHE A 403 5.74 -59.18 42.19
C PHE A 403 4.25 -59.34 42.56
N LYS A 404 3.33 -59.04 41.64
CA LYS A 404 1.88 -59.22 41.87
C LYS A 404 1.49 -60.68 42.08
N SER A 405 2.22 -61.62 41.47
CA SER A 405 2.03 -63.06 41.64
C SER A 405 2.56 -63.60 42.97
N ASN A 406 3.62 -63.01 43.52
CA ASN A 406 4.29 -63.46 44.74
C ASN A 406 4.14 -62.42 45.86
N LYS A 407 2.94 -62.31 46.41
CA LYS A 407 2.64 -61.34 47.48
C LYS A 407 3.06 -61.90 48.85
N SER A 408 4.30 -61.68 49.26
CA SER A 408 4.64 -61.74 50.69
C SER A 408 4.61 -60.33 51.27
N ILE A 409 3.76 -60.11 52.25
CA ILE A 409 3.63 -58.84 52.96
C ILE A 409 4.62 -58.90 54.14
N PRO A 410 5.68 -58.07 54.19
CA PRO A 410 6.49 -57.99 55.40
C PRO A 410 5.70 -57.27 56.49
N SER A 411 5.78 -57.78 57.71
CA SER A 411 5.31 -57.08 58.92
C SER A 411 5.99 -55.71 59.05
N SER A 412 5.34 -54.76 59.77
CA SER A 412 5.88 -53.41 59.99
C SER A 412 7.38 -53.45 60.32
N ILE A 413 8.17 -52.62 59.62
CA ILE A 413 9.64 -52.56 59.71
C ILE A 413 10.12 -52.32 61.15
N GLU A 414 9.28 -51.71 61.98
CA GLU A 414 9.50 -51.45 63.41
C GLU A 414 9.54 -52.72 64.28
N MET A 415 9.09 -53.85 63.75
CA MET A 415 9.08 -55.14 64.45
C MET A 415 10.35 -55.97 64.23
N TYR A 416 11.37 -55.44 63.54
CA TYR A 416 12.62 -56.16 63.25
C TYR A 416 13.79 -55.62 64.06
N ALA A 417 14.69 -56.52 64.47
CA ALA A 417 15.88 -56.15 65.24
C ALA A 417 16.87 -55.28 64.43
N ASP A 418 16.87 -55.44 63.10
CA ASP A 418 17.77 -54.77 62.14
C ASP A 418 17.11 -53.58 61.41
N SER A 419 16.13 -52.93 62.03
CA SER A 419 15.41 -51.79 61.46
C SER A 419 16.33 -50.65 60.98
N VAL A 420 17.43 -50.40 61.70
CA VAL A 420 18.46 -49.41 61.34
C VAL A 420 19.16 -49.75 60.01
N GLU A 421 19.35 -51.04 59.70
CA GLU A 421 19.91 -51.47 58.41
C GLU A 421 18.90 -51.30 57.26
N ALA A 422 17.62 -51.53 57.52
CA ALA A 422 16.54 -51.26 56.56
C ALA A 422 16.45 -49.78 56.20
N GLU A 423 16.68 -48.86 57.15
CA GLU A 423 16.75 -47.43 56.85
C GLU A 423 17.91 -47.06 55.92
N LYS A 424 19.06 -47.76 56.03
CA LYS A 424 20.18 -47.56 55.09
C LYS A 424 19.77 -47.96 53.68
N VAL A 425 19.04 -49.07 53.51
CA VAL A 425 18.54 -49.51 52.20
C VAL A 425 17.55 -48.50 51.61
N LYS A 426 16.68 -47.87 52.42
CA LYS A 426 15.79 -46.78 51.94
C LYS A 426 16.55 -45.57 51.38
N ARG A 427 17.80 -45.37 51.80
CA ARG A 427 18.65 -44.29 51.29
C ARG A 427 19.32 -44.63 49.96
N HIS A 428 19.32 -45.90 49.53
CA HIS A 428 19.90 -46.30 48.25
C HIS A 428 19.19 -45.63 47.08
N LEU A 429 19.96 -45.31 46.04
CA LEU A 429 19.43 -44.72 44.82
C LEU A 429 18.33 -45.59 44.18
N SER A 430 18.50 -46.92 44.20
CA SER A 430 17.51 -47.87 43.69
C SER A 430 16.15 -47.70 44.37
N TYR A 431 16.12 -47.63 45.71
CA TYR A 431 14.87 -47.47 46.44
C TYR A 431 14.19 -46.14 46.13
N LYS A 432 14.95 -45.04 46.10
CA LYS A 432 14.44 -43.69 45.84
C LYS A 432 13.87 -43.54 44.43
N ILE A 433 14.61 -44.03 43.43
CA ILE A 433 14.19 -44.04 42.02
C ILE A 433 12.91 -44.86 41.85
N GLY A 434 12.86 -46.06 42.41
CA GLY A 434 11.66 -46.88 42.27
C GLY A 434 10.47 -46.39 43.08
N LYS A 435 10.68 -45.70 44.21
CA LYS A 435 9.61 -45.02 44.95
C LYS A 435 8.98 -43.89 44.12
N VAL A 436 9.81 -43.01 43.54
CA VAL A 436 9.35 -41.95 42.64
C VAL A 436 8.63 -42.54 41.42
N PHE A 437 9.13 -43.66 40.90
CA PHE A 437 8.50 -44.39 39.81
C PHE A 437 7.09 -44.85 40.21
N VAL A 438 6.94 -45.63 41.28
CA VAL A 438 5.64 -46.17 41.76
C VAL A 438 4.65 -45.03 42.07
N GLU A 439 5.05 -44.00 42.82
CA GLU A 439 4.18 -42.86 43.17
C GLU A 439 3.71 -42.05 41.93
N SER A 440 4.45 -42.14 40.82
CA SER A 440 4.09 -41.43 39.59
C SER A 440 3.17 -42.25 38.67
N PHE A 441 2.95 -43.54 38.95
CA PHE A 441 1.98 -44.36 38.19
C PHE A 441 0.53 -44.03 38.52
N ASP A 442 0.26 -43.50 39.72
CA ASP A 442 -1.10 -43.20 40.17
C ASP A 442 -1.70 -41.94 39.52
N SER A 443 -0.91 -41.16 38.78
CA SER A 443 -1.38 -39.93 38.12
C SER A 443 -0.76 -39.72 36.72
N PRO A 444 -1.57 -39.48 35.68
CA PRO A 444 -1.10 -39.25 34.31
C PRO A 444 -0.12 -38.07 34.20
N ILE A 445 -0.36 -36.98 34.95
CA ILE A 445 0.49 -35.78 34.94
C ILE A 445 1.85 -36.09 35.58
N ASN A 446 1.86 -36.87 36.66
CA ASN A 446 3.10 -37.27 37.32
C ASN A 446 3.92 -38.23 36.46
N PHE A 447 3.28 -39.06 35.64
CA PHE A 447 3.95 -39.93 34.66
C PHE A 447 4.64 -39.13 33.55
N ILE A 448 4.04 -38.05 33.04
CA ILE A 448 4.67 -37.20 32.02
C ILE A 448 5.94 -36.51 32.55
N ILE A 449 5.93 -36.09 33.82
CA ILE A 449 7.05 -35.38 34.46
C ILE A 449 8.06 -36.36 35.10
N LEU A 450 7.77 -37.66 35.08
CA LEU A 450 8.59 -38.73 35.67
C LEU A 450 10.06 -38.70 35.22
N PRO A 451 10.40 -38.54 33.92
CA PRO A 451 11.80 -38.49 33.50
C PRO A 451 12.58 -37.36 34.20
N PHE A 452 11.95 -36.19 34.38
CA PHE A 452 12.57 -35.05 35.05
C PHE A 452 12.71 -35.26 36.56
N LYS A 453 11.71 -35.86 37.22
CA LYS A 453 11.77 -36.21 38.66
C LYS A 453 12.90 -37.21 38.93
N MET A 454 13.07 -38.20 38.06
CA MET A 454 14.10 -39.22 38.17
C MET A 454 15.50 -38.64 37.97
N ILE A 455 15.68 -37.79 36.95
CA ILE A 455 16.94 -37.06 36.72
C ILE A 455 17.27 -36.17 37.93
N LYS A 456 16.27 -35.49 38.51
CA LYS A 456 16.45 -34.68 39.72
C LYS A 456 16.93 -35.51 40.90
N GLU A 457 16.34 -36.68 41.15
CA GLU A 457 16.74 -37.54 42.26
C GLU A 457 18.14 -38.13 42.07
N VAL A 458 18.52 -38.49 40.83
CA VAL A 458 19.90 -38.91 40.49
C VAL A 458 20.89 -37.77 40.74
N LYS A 459 20.57 -36.55 40.33
CA LYS A 459 21.43 -35.37 40.57
C LYS A 459 21.57 -35.06 42.06
N ASN A 460 20.48 -35.15 42.82
CA ASN A 460 20.51 -34.95 44.27
C ASN A 460 21.34 -36.01 44.98
N PHE A 461 21.27 -37.26 44.51
CA PHE A 461 22.07 -38.35 45.04
C PHE A 461 23.56 -38.18 44.75
N LYS A 462 23.95 -37.65 43.57
CA LYS A 462 25.36 -37.37 43.24
C LYS A 462 25.97 -36.16 43.98
N LYS A 463 25.13 -35.27 44.53
CA LYS A 463 25.56 -34.07 45.27
C LYS A 463 25.77 -34.32 46.77
N LYS A 464 25.30 -35.46 47.28
CA LYS A 464 25.54 -35.96 48.64
C LYS A 464 26.64 -37.01 48.59
#